data_AF-A0A9D8JRS9-F1
#
_entry.id   AF-A0A9D8JRS9-F1
#
_cell.length_a   1.000
_cell.length_b   1.000
_cell.length_c   1.000
_cell.angle_alpha   90.00
_cell.angle_beta   90.00
_cell.angle_gamma   90.00
#
_symmetry.space_group_name_H-M   'P 1'
#
loop_
_entity.id
_entity.type
_entity.pdbx_description
1 polymer ?
#
loop_
_entity_poly.entity_id
_entity_poly.type
_entity_poly.pdbx_seq_one_letter_code
_entity_poly.pdbx_strand_id
1 'polypeptide(L)' 'WRGREDLELATLEWVDWFNNRRLFSAIGYLPPAEYEATNGAIPAPARAGTQ' A
#
# COMPACT_ATOMS: atom_id res chain seq x y z
N TRP A 1 -0.70 16.91 20.08
CA TRP A 1 -0.58 15.49 20.45
C TRP A 1 -0.34 15.38 21.94
N ARG A 2 -1.12 14.53 22.61
CA ARG A 2 -1.18 14.37 24.07
C ARG A 2 -0.72 13.00 24.56
N GLY A 3 -0.41 12.08 23.65
CA GLY A 3 0.08 10.75 23.99
C GLY A 3 0.33 9.87 22.77
N ARG A 4 0.62 8.59 23.05
CA ARG A 4 0.91 7.57 22.03
C ARG A 4 -0.24 7.39 21.04
N GLU A 5 -1.48 7.43 21.50
CA GLU A 5 -2.68 7.25 20.67
C GLU A 5 -2.77 8.32 19.57
N ASP A 6 -2.46 9.57 19.88
CA ASP A 6 -2.43 10.65 18.89
C ASP A 6 -1.34 10.43 17.82
N LEU A 7 -0.20 9.83 18.20
CA LEU A 7 0.88 9.50 17.28
C LEU A 7 0.51 8.31 16.39
N GLU A 8 -0.11 7.29 16.96
CA GLU A 8 -0.62 6.13 16.23
C GLU A 8 -1.66 6.58 15.20
N LEU A 9 -2.61 7.44 15.60
CA LEU A 9 -3.61 7.99 14.68
C LEU A 9 -2.95 8.82 13.57
N ALA A 10 -2.05 9.74 13.90
CA ALA A 10 -1.37 10.55 12.88
C ALA A 10 -0.54 9.70 11.92
N THR A 11 0.06 8.61 12.41
CA THR A 11 0.82 7.68 11.58
C THR A 11 -0.13 6.90 10.65
N LEU A 12 -1.27 6.43 11.15
CA LEU A 12 -2.28 5.74 10.33
C LEU A 12 -2.83 6.66 9.25
N GLU A 13 -3.14 7.91 9.57
CA GLU A 13 -3.59 8.91 8.60
C GLU A 13 -2.53 9.17 7.52
N TRP A 14 -1.26 9.28 7.92
CA TRP A 14 -0.16 9.46 6.97
C TRP A 14 0.01 8.26 6.05
N VAL A 15 -0.04 7.04 6.59
CA VAL A 15 0.07 5.79 5.81
C VAL A 15 -1.08 5.68 4.82
N ASP A 16 -2.32 5.96 5.23
CA ASP A 16 -3.48 5.95 4.34
C ASP A 16 -3.30 6.95 3.19
N TRP A 17 -2.95 8.19 3.52
CA TRP A 17 -2.75 9.21 2.50
C TRP A 17 -1.62 8.84 1.53
N PHE A 18 -0.49 8.37 2.05
CA PHE A 18 0.68 8.05 1.23
C PHE A 18 0.41 6.89 0.27
N ASN A 19 -0.28 5.84 0.72
CA ASN A 19 -0.50 4.64 -0.09
C ASN A 19 -1.73 4.72 -0.98
N ASN A 20 -2.82 5.33 -0.51
CA ASN A 20 -4.12 5.26 -1.18
C ASN A 20 -4.52 6.56 -1.90
N ARG A 21 -3.87 7.71 -1.61
CA ARG A 21 -4.33 9.02 -2.11
C ARG A 21 -3.26 9.84 -2.81
N ARG A 22 -1.99 9.69 -2.41
CA ARG A 22 -0.88 10.45 -2.98
C ARG A 22 -0.55 9.96 -4.39
N LEU A 23 -0.64 10.85 -5.38
CA LEU A 23 -0.15 10.55 -6.72
C LEU A 23 1.38 10.60 -6.75
N PHE A 24 2.02 9.54 -7.27
CA PHE A 24 3.47 9.44 -7.28
C PHE A 24 4.04 9.37 -8.72
N SER A 25 4.78 10.39 -9.13
CA SER A 25 5.24 10.57 -10.52
C SER A 25 6.16 9.46 -11.01
N ALA A 26 7.00 8.90 -10.14
CA ALA A 26 7.92 7.82 -10.48
C ALA A 26 7.21 6.54 -10.97
N ILE A 27 5.93 6.37 -10.60
CA ILE A 27 5.09 5.23 -10.97
C ILE A 27 3.89 5.66 -11.83
N GLY A 28 4.04 6.76 -12.57
CA GLY A 28 3.02 7.21 -13.53
C GLY A 28 1.88 8.02 -12.93
N TYR A 29 2.11 8.69 -11.80
CA TYR A 29 1.09 9.50 -11.10
C TYR A 29 -0.11 8.69 -10.63
N LEU A 30 0.14 7.45 -10.18
CA LEU A 30 -0.85 6.62 -9.49
C LEU A 30 -0.58 6.60 -7.98
N PRO A 31 -1.61 6.34 -7.15
CA PRO A 31 -1.40 5.89 -5.78
C PRO A 31 -0.54 4.62 -5.74
N PRO A 32 0.41 4.50 -4.81
CA PRO A 32 1.24 3.30 -4.68
C PRO A 32 0.44 1.99 -4.62
N ALA A 33 -0.67 1.97 -3.87
CA ALA A 33 -1.50 0.77 -3.74
C ALA A 33 -2.14 0.34 -5.07
N GLU A 34 -2.54 1.29 -5.93
CA GLU A 34 -3.10 0.98 -7.26
C GLU A 34 -2.04 0.44 -8.21
N TYR A 35 -0.84 1.02 -8.17
CA TYR A 35 0.30 0.54 -8.96
C TYR A 35 0.69 -0.89 -8.53
N GLU A 36 0.74 -1.18 -7.23
CA GLU A 36 1.01 -2.52 -6.71
C GLU A 36 -0.09 -3.53 -7.07
N ALA A 37 -1.36 -3.15 -7.03
CA ALA A 37 -2.45 -4.02 -7.46
C ALA A 37 -2.32 -4.42 -8.94
N THR A 38 -1.79 -3.52 -9.77
CA THR A 38 -1.61 -3.73 -11.21
C THR A 38 -0.32 -4.51 -11.53
N ASN A 39 0.76 -4.27 -10.79
CA ASN A 39 2.12 -4.73 -11.13
C ASN A 39 2.69 -5.77 -10.16
N GLY A 40 2.12 -5.88 -8.97
CA GLY A 40 2.63 -6.62 -7.82
C GLY A 40 1.76 -7.81 -7.40
N ALA A 41 0.85 -8.28 -8.26
CA ALA A 41 0.35 -9.64 -8.13
C ALA A 41 1.53 -10.60 -8.31
N ILE A 42 2.24 -10.89 -7.22
CA ILE A 42 3.00 -12.12 -7.09
C ILE A 42 1.99 -13.20 -7.49
N PRO A 43 2.19 -13.94 -8.60
CA PRO A 43 1.33 -15.08 -8.85
C PRO A 43 1.44 -15.93 -7.59
N ALA A 44 0.34 -16.07 -6.86
CA ALA A 44 0.25 -16.99 -5.73
C ALA A 44 0.93 -18.28 -6.22
N PRO A 45 1.94 -18.83 -5.51
CA PRO A 45 2.73 -19.93 -6.02
C PRO A 45 1.75 -20.95 -6.57
N ALA A 46 1.81 -21.16 -7.90
CA ALA A 46 0.90 -22.03 -8.61
C ALA A 46 0.88 -23.32 -7.82
N ARG A 47 -0.30 -23.70 -7.28
CA ARG A 47 -0.46 -24.86 -6.40
C ARG A 47 0.43 -25.99 -6.90
N ALA A 48 1.51 -26.26 -6.17
CA ALA A 48 2.47 -27.28 -6.55
C ALA A 48 1.77 -28.64 -6.42
N GLY A 49 1.59 -29.33 -7.56
CA GLY A 49 1.04 -30.70 -7.67
C GLY A 49 -0.48 -30.75 -7.45
N THR A 50 -1.34 -31.43 -8.21
CA THR A 50 -1.21 -32.71 -8.94
C THR A 50 -0.40 -33.77 -8.21
N GLN A 51 -1.05 -34.45 -7.26
CA GLN A 51 -1.36 -35.88 -7.34
C GLN A 51 -2.55 -36.19 -6.44
#